data_AF-G7VYP9-F1
#
_entry.id   AF-G7VYP9-F1
#
_cell.length_a   1.000
_cell.length_b   1.000
_cell.length_c   1.000
_cell.angle_alpha   90.00
_cell.angle_beta   90.00
_cell.angle_gamma   90.00
#
_symmetry.space_group_name_H-M   'P 1'
#
loop_
_entity.id
_entity.type
_entity.pdbx_description
1 polymer ?
#
loop_
_entity_poly.entity_id
_entity_poly.type
_entity_poly.pdbx_seq_one_letter_code
_entity_poly.pdbx_strand_id
1 'polypeptide(L)'
;MTTIKINKEKNIGKVLLIVEGLKTEFYLIHKLFTQIFDYQYESLNRMLKYKKSNSKEGIESSVFVINTEESAISFIDDSNDFLNNMFEKLIEDYDFPVDRSAIFYIFDRDADSNKDSELITNLIKTLSNSRENEGFTRQGMLLISYPCIESFVASGFIENTHDLEFKTGSELKRFLNEQKIYKLLSLLCIMLLDLGLIQITE
;
A
#
# COMPACT_ATOMS: atom_id res chain seq x y z
N MET A 1 -25.09 9.47 -13.29
CA MET A 1 -23.80 10.02 -13.74
C MET A 1 -22.84 9.68 -12.62
N THR A 2 -21.88 8.79 -12.88
CA THR A 2 -21.03 8.24 -11.81
C THR A 2 -20.27 9.35 -11.10
N THR A 3 -20.53 9.51 -9.81
CA THR A 3 -19.91 10.54 -8.98
C THR A 3 -19.00 9.87 -7.96
N ILE A 4 -17.78 10.40 -7.82
CA ILE A 4 -16.81 9.96 -6.82
C ILE A 4 -16.92 10.90 -5.62
N LYS A 5 -17.22 10.35 -4.44
CA LYS A 5 -17.29 11.09 -3.19
C LYS A 5 -16.09 10.76 -2.30
N ILE A 6 -15.45 11.80 -1.77
CA ILE A 6 -14.37 11.68 -0.79
C ILE A 6 -14.94 11.90 0.62
N ASN A 7 -14.70 10.96 1.53
CA ASN A 7 -15.18 10.99 2.91
C ASN A 7 -14.05 11.41 3.86
N LYS A 8 -13.81 12.72 3.98
CA LYS A 8 -12.71 13.26 4.80
C LYS A 8 -12.82 12.98 6.30
N GLU A 9 -14.05 12.83 6.80
CA GLU A 9 -14.33 12.62 8.23
C GLU A 9 -14.44 11.13 8.60
N LYS A 10 -14.18 10.22 7.64
CA LYS A 10 -14.28 8.79 7.90
C LYS A 10 -13.29 8.39 8.99
N ASN A 11 -13.75 7.72 10.03
CA ASN A 11 -12.86 7.05 10.97
C ASN A 11 -12.42 5.71 10.37
N ILE A 12 -11.13 5.55 10.16
CA ILE A 12 -10.51 4.31 9.63
C ILE A 12 -9.86 3.47 10.72
N GLY A 13 -9.86 3.95 11.97
CA GLY A 13 -9.17 3.30 13.09
C GLY A 13 -7.65 3.28 12.88
N LYS A 14 -7.04 2.11 13.10
CA LYS A 14 -5.60 1.90 12.95
C LYS A 14 -5.33 1.11 11.67
N VAL A 15 -4.42 1.61 10.84
CA VAL A 15 -4.06 0.98 9.57
C VAL A 15 -2.54 0.80 9.50
N LEU A 16 -2.10 -0.41 9.20
CA LEU A 16 -0.71 -0.76 8.95
C LEU A 16 -0.49 -0.97 7.45
N LEU A 17 0.43 -0.23 6.87
CA LEU A 17 0.83 -0.36 5.47
C LEU A 17 2.24 -0.91 5.40
N ILE A 18 2.39 -2.04 4.70
CA ILE A 18 3.64 -2.74 4.48
C ILE A 18 3.97 -2.58 3.00
N VAL A 19 5.02 -1.82 2.70
CA VAL A 19 5.34 -1.43 1.32
C VAL A 19 6.70 -1.99 0.89
N GLU A 20 6.97 -1.98 -0.41
CA GLU A 20 8.20 -2.53 -0.99
C GLU A 20 9.39 -1.52 -0.93
N GLY A 21 9.09 -0.27 -1.23
CA GLY A 21 10.03 0.83 -1.44
C GLY A 21 10.34 1.63 -0.18
N LEU A 22 11.37 2.48 -0.27
CA LEU A 22 11.95 3.19 0.88
C LEU A 22 11.61 4.69 0.99
N LYS A 23 11.24 5.33 -0.13
CA LYS A 23 11.14 6.79 -0.21
C LYS A 23 9.81 7.26 -0.78
N THR A 24 9.52 6.86 -2.02
CA THR A 24 8.36 7.38 -2.75
C THR A 24 7.06 6.99 -2.08
N GLU A 25 6.92 5.74 -1.65
CA GLU A 25 5.68 5.24 -1.06
C GLU A 25 5.41 5.90 0.30
N PHE A 26 6.41 5.94 1.18
CA PHE A 26 6.34 6.67 2.45
C PHE A 26 5.94 8.14 2.23
N TYR A 27 6.52 8.80 1.22
CA TYR A 27 6.19 10.19 0.90
C TYR A 27 4.73 10.33 0.44
N LEU A 28 4.28 9.52 -0.51
CA LEU A 28 2.93 9.60 -1.07
C LEU A 28 1.86 9.24 -0.03
N ILE A 29 2.08 8.20 0.78
CA ILE A 29 1.18 7.80 1.86
C ILE A 29 1.09 8.91 2.91
N HIS A 30 2.23 9.51 3.30
CA HIS A 30 2.24 10.65 4.20
C HIS A 30 1.43 11.83 3.63
N LYS A 31 1.61 12.15 2.34
CA LYS A 31 0.83 13.21 1.68
C LYS A 31 -0.66 12.92 1.70
N LEU A 32 -1.05 11.71 1.33
CA LEU A 32 -2.44 11.29 1.29
C LEU A 32 -3.09 11.38 2.68
N PHE A 33 -2.58 10.63 3.65
CA PHE A 33 -3.26 10.49 4.93
C PHE A 33 -3.10 11.70 5.83
N THR A 34 -1.98 12.41 5.78
CA THR A 34 -1.79 13.61 6.60
C THR A 34 -2.32 14.88 5.94
N GLN A 35 -2.05 15.11 4.64
CA GLN A 35 -2.40 16.41 4.03
C GLN A 35 -3.80 16.44 3.43
N ILE A 36 -4.34 15.30 2.98
CA ILE A 36 -5.68 15.22 2.38
C ILE A 36 -6.73 14.85 3.43
N PHE A 37 -6.43 13.88 4.28
CA PHE A 37 -7.36 13.32 5.28
C PHE A 37 -7.12 13.77 6.73
N ASP A 38 -6.04 14.49 7.01
CA ASP A 38 -5.69 14.98 8.35
C ASP A 38 -5.60 13.87 9.42
N TYR A 39 -5.15 12.67 9.07
CA TYR A 39 -4.89 11.58 10.01
C TYR A 39 -3.48 11.63 10.59
N GLN A 40 -3.29 10.97 11.73
CA GLN A 40 -1.98 10.73 12.32
C GLN A 40 -1.18 9.78 11.42
N TYR A 41 0.09 10.09 11.23
CA TYR A 41 0.99 9.29 10.41
C TYR A 41 2.25 8.93 11.19
N GLU A 42 2.58 7.65 11.18
CA GLU A 42 3.82 7.11 11.72
C GLU A 42 4.50 6.23 10.70
N SER A 43 5.82 6.13 10.76
CA SER A 43 6.55 5.23 9.89
C SER A 43 7.87 4.80 10.49
N LEU A 44 8.23 3.53 10.26
CA LEU A 44 9.51 2.94 10.63
C LEU A 44 10.02 2.17 9.43
N ASN A 45 11.04 2.69 8.75
CA ASN A 45 11.61 1.98 7.62
C ASN A 45 12.61 0.90 8.04
N ARG A 46 12.99 0.01 7.11
CA ARG A 46 14.00 -1.06 7.32
C ARG A 46 15.37 -0.59 7.80
N MET A 47 15.68 0.70 7.66
CA MET A 47 16.89 1.31 8.25
C MET A 47 16.67 1.81 9.69
N LEU A 48 15.55 1.42 10.30
CA LEU A 48 15.09 1.81 11.63
C LEU A 48 14.93 3.32 11.82
N LYS A 49 14.65 4.06 10.73
CA LYS A 49 14.37 5.50 10.81
C LYS A 49 12.90 5.71 11.07
N TYR A 50 12.60 6.18 12.28
CA TYR A 50 11.27 6.53 12.72
C TYR A 50 10.88 7.95 12.33
N LYS A 51 9.62 8.16 11.96
CA LYS A 51 9.01 9.48 11.76
C LYS A 51 7.57 9.46 12.25
N LYS A 52 7.18 10.50 12.98
CA LYS A 52 5.79 10.79 13.37
C LYS A 52 5.34 12.13 12.80
N SER A 53 4.07 12.25 12.46
CA SER A 53 3.47 13.48 11.96
C SER A 53 2.00 13.56 12.34
N ASN A 54 1.51 14.78 12.50
CA ASN A 54 0.12 15.10 12.83
C ASN A 54 -0.35 14.51 14.18
N SER A 55 0.38 14.84 15.25
CA SER A 55 0.10 14.40 16.63
C SER A 55 -0.94 15.29 17.34
N LYS A 56 -1.95 15.80 16.62
CA LYS A 56 -3.01 16.62 17.26
C LYS A 56 -3.86 15.71 18.16
N GLU A 57 -4.31 16.24 19.29
CA GLU A 57 -5.26 15.53 20.14
C GLU A 57 -6.61 15.36 19.42
N GLY A 58 -7.30 14.26 19.71
CA GLY A 58 -8.63 13.95 19.14
C GLY A 58 -8.62 13.27 17.77
N ILE A 59 -7.46 13.02 17.15
CA ILE A 59 -7.37 12.22 15.93
C ILE A 59 -7.33 10.73 16.28
N GLU A 60 -8.46 10.04 16.11
CA GLU A 60 -8.53 8.60 16.38
C GLU A 60 -7.90 7.75 15.28
N SER A 61 -7.99 8.23 14.03
CA SER A 61 -7.47 7.55 12.84
C SER A 61 -5.97 7.72 12.67
N SER A 62 -5.23 6.62 12.55
CA SER A 62 -3.79 6.66 12.31
C SER A 62 -3.29 5.60 11.36
N VAL A 63 -2.31 5.98 10.54
CA VAL A 63 -1.64 5.10 9.59
C VAL A 63 -0.18 4.91 10.02
N PHE A 64 0.26 3.67 10.12
CA PHE A 64 1.65 3.30 10.33
C PHE A 64 2.21 2.67 9.05
N VAL A 65 3.37 3.13 8.59
CA VAL A 65 4.02 2.61 7.38
C VAL A 65 5.34 1.94 7.73
N ILE A 66 5.49 0.68 7.35
CA ILE A 66 6.75 -0.05 7.37
C ILE A 66 7.05 -0.59 5.98
N ASN A 67 8.23 -1.17 5.80
CA ASN A 67 8.56 -1.86 4.57
C ASN A 67 9.24 -3.20 4.87
N THR A 68 9.18 -4.13 3.92
CA THR A 68 9.92 -5.40 4.00
C THR A 68 11.42 -5.17 4.01
N GLU A 69 12.17 -6.19 4.47
CA GLU A 69 13.63 -6.16 4.52
C GLU A 69 14.24 -5.80 3.15
N GLU A 70 13.76 -6.44 2.09
CA GLU A 70 14.17 -6.15 0.72
C GLU A 70 12.99 -5.75 -0.16
N SER A 71 13.29 -5.03 -1.24
CA SER A 71 12.30 -4.57 -2.23
C SER A 71 11.93 -5.68 -3.20
N ALA A 72 11.29 -6.72 -2.66
CA ALA A 72 10.74 -7.84 -3.42
C ALA A 72 9.63 -8.53 -2.63
N ILE A 73 8.64 -9.07 -3.34
CA ILE A 73 7.46 -9.71 -2.75
C ILE A 73 7.80 -10.97 -1.95
N SER A 74 8.94 -11.61 -2.26
CA SER A 74 9.46 -12.78 -1.53
C SER A 74 9.73 -12.52 -0.06
N PHE A 75 9.97 -11.27 0.32
CA PHE A 75 10.23 -10.88 1.71
C PHE A 75 8.94 -10.67 2.52
N ILE A 76 7.76 -10.92 1.92
CA ILE A 76 6.50 -11.05 2.66
C ILE A 76 6.41 -12.41 3.34
N ASP A 77 6.94 -13.48 2.71
CA ASP A 77 6.90 -14.84 3.24
C ASP A 77 7.76 -14.99 4.50
N ASP A 78 8.60 -13.99 4.79
CA ASP A 78 9.23 -13.76 6.09
C ASP A 78 10.02 -14.95 6.62
N SER A 79 10.76 -15.63 5.73
CA SER A 79 11.57 -16.82 6.05
C SER A 79 12.65 -16.57 7.13
N ASN A 80 12.88 -15.32 7.52
CA ASN A 80 13.85 -14.88 8.51
C ASN A 80 13.22 -14.08 9.68
N ASP A 81 11.89 -14.13 9.86
CA ASP A 81 11.15 -13.46 10.93
C ASP A 81 11.30 -11.93 10.98
N PHE A 82 11.77 -11.28 9.92
CA PHE A 82 11.91 -9.82 9.87
C PHE A 82 10.59 -9.08 10.13
N LEU A 83 9.50 -9.46 9.44
CA LEU A 83 8.20 -8.81 9.62
C LEU A 83 7.61 -9.13 10.99
N ASN A 84 7.76 -10.35 11.49
CA ASN A 84 7.35 -10.70 12.85
C ASN A 84 8.06 -9.82 13.89
N ASN A 85 9.38 -9.68 13.81
CA ASN A 85 10.17 -8.80 14.68
C ASN A 85 9.74 -7.32 14.54
N MET A 86 9.41 -6.88 13.33
CA MET A 86 8.87 -5.54 13.12
C MET A 86 7.50 -5.38 13.79
N PHE A 87 6.60 -6.36 13.72
CA PHE A 87 5.30 -6.31 14.38
C PHE A 87 5.44 -6.26 15.90
N GLU A 88 6.29 -7.10 16.48
CA GLU A 88 6.62 -7.05 17.91
C GLU A 88 7.11 -5.66 18.29
N LYS A 89 8.05 -5.11 17.52
CA LYS A 89 8.56 -3.76 17.74
C LYS A 89 7.47 -2.69 17.67
N LEU A 90 6.54 -2.78 16.73
CA LEU A 90 5.41 -1.86 16.62
C LEU A 90 4.51 -1.92 17.85
N ILE A 91 4.28 -3.11 18.40
CA ILE A 91 3.46 -3.31 19.60
C ILE A 91 4.20 -2.78 20.84
N GLU A 92 5.44 -3.20 21.06
CA GLU A 92 6.18 -2.95 22.30
C GLU A 92 6.74 -1.53 22.39
N ASP A 93 7.34 -1.02 21.31
CA ASP A 93 8.06 0.26 21.34
C ASP A 93 7.21 1.45 20.91
N TYR A 94 6.17 1.21 20.10
CA TYR A 94 5.37 2.26 19.47
C TYR A 94 3.89 2.23 19.87
N ASP A 95 3.47 1.28 20.72
CA ASP A 95 2.08 1.11 21.18
C ASP A 95 1.07 1.01 20.01
N PHE A 96 1.51 0.45 18.88
CA PHE A 96 0.67 0.28 17.71
C PHE A 96 -0.02 -1.10 17.74
N PRO A 97 -1.36 -1.16 17.77
CA PRO A 97 -2.08 -2.41 18.00
C PRO A 97 -2.21 -3.21 16.69
N VAL A 98 -1.14 -3.89 16.27
CA VAL A 98 -1.06 -4.63 15.00
C VAL A 98 -2.28 -5.56 14.81
N ASP A 99 -2.60 -6.39 15.79
CA ASP A 99 -3.69 -7.39 15.71
C ASP A 99 -5.10 -6.78 15.51
N ARG A 100 -5.28 -5.51 15.89
CA ARG A 100 -6.55 -4.79 15.79
C ARG A 100 -6.57 -3.78 14.64
N SER A 101 -5.52 -3.78 13.81
CA SER A 101 -5.36 -2.84 12.70
C SER A 101 -5.78 -3.48 11.38
N ALA A 102 -6.23 -2.66 10.44
CA ALA A 102 -6.32 -3.11 9.06
C ALA A 102 -4.91 -3.15 8.45
N ILE A 103 -4.50 -4.29 7.90
CA ILE A 103 -3.15 -4.50 7.36
C ILE A 103 -3.23 -4.61 5.84
N PHE A 104 -2.40 -3.84 5.14
CA PHE A 104 -2.26 -3.92 3.68
C PHE A 104 -0.80 -4.10 3.28
N TYR A 105 -0.55 -5.08 2.43
CA TYR A 105 0.72 -5.30 1.74
C TYR A 105 0.61 -4.67 0.35
N ILE A 106 1.38 -3.62 0.07
CA ILE A 106 1.30 -2.86 -1.18
C ILE A 106 2.59 -3.07 -1.96
N PHE A 107 2.51 -3.83 -3.05
CA PHE A 107 3.67 -4.27 -3.83
C PHE A 107 3.44 -4.04 -5.33
N ASP A 108 4.52 -3.73 -6.04
CA ASP A 108 4.47 -3.63 -7.50
C ASP A 108 4.84 -4.98 -8.12
N ARG A 109 4.07 -5.49 -9.10
CA ARG A 109 4.44 -6.74 -9.79
C ARG A 109 5.57 -6.49 -10.78
N ASP A 110 6.79 -6.32 -10.31
CA ASP A 110 7.94 -6.22 -11.20
C ASP A 110 8.22 -7.56 -11.88
N ALA A 111 8.22 -7.57 -13.21
CA ALA A 111 8.46 -8.75 -14.01
C ALA A 111 9.90 -9.27 -13.85
N ASP A 112 10.82 -8.41 -13.38
CA ASP A 112 12.23 -8.75 -13.22
C ASP A 112 12.56 -9.33 -11.84
N SER A 113 11.93 -8.85 -10.76
CA SER A 113 12.18 -9.31 -9.38
C SER A 113 11.10 -10.25 -8.82
N ASN A 114 9.83 -10.15 -9.24
CA ASN A 114 8.71 -10.90 -8.68
C ASN A 114 8.26 -12.03 -9.63
N LYS A 115 9.13 -13.04 -9.82
CA LYS A 115 8.97 -14.12 -10.80
C LYS A 115 8.33 -15.40 -10.25
N ASP A 116 8.32 -15.58 -8.94
CA ASP A 116 7.77 -16.79 -8.31
C ASP A 116 6.24 -16.76 -8.31
N SER A 117 5.64 -17.37 -9.33
CA SER A 117 4.19 -17.41 -9.48
C SER A 117 3.49 -18.24 -8.41
N GLU A 118 4.14 -19.26 -7.86
CA GLU A 118 3.54 -20.13 -6.84
C GLU A 118 3.44 -19.37 -5.51
N LEU A 119 4.54 -18.73 -5.10
CA LEU A 119 4.55 -17.85 -3.94
C LEU A 119 3.48 -16.75 -4.08
N ILE A 120 3.46 -16.03 -5.20
CA ILE A 120 2.51 -14.92 -5.41
C ILE A 120 1.07 -15.44 -5.33
N THR A 121 0.79 -16.61 -5.91
CA THR A 121 -0.54 -17.23 -5.84
C THR A 121 -0.92 -17.58 -4.42
N ASN A 122 0.02 -18.13 -3.64
CA ASN A 122 -0.22 -18.47 -2.24
C ASN A 122 -0.48 -17.21 -1.42
N LEU A 123 0.32 -16.15 -1.59
CA LEU A 123 0.13 -14.88 -0.90
C LEU A 123 -1.22 -14.21 -1.25
N ILE A 124 -1.66 -14.24 -2.51
CA ILE A 124 -2.97 -13.69 -2.90
C ILE A 124 -4.11 -14.46 -2.21
N LYS A 125 -3.97 -15.78 -2.06
CA LYS A 125 -4.98 -16.62 -1.40
C LYS A 125 -5.02 -16.40 0.11
N THR A 126 -3.86 -16.26 0.75
CA THR A 126 -3.77 -16.15 2.21
C THR A 126 -4.00 -14.73 2.70
N LEU A 127 -3.52 -13.72 1.96
CA LEU A 127 -3.66 -12.30 2.29
C LEU A 127 -4.81 -11.67 1.50
N SER A 128 -6.03 -12.11 1.79
CA SER A 128 -7.22 -11.76 1.00
C SER A 128 -8.08 -10.65 1.62
N ASN A 129 -7.93 -10.40 2.92
CA ASN A 129 -8.77 -9.48 3.68
C ASN A 129 -7.93 -8.62 4.64
N SER A 130 -8.23 -7.32 4.68
CA SER A 130 -7.43 -6.35 5.43
C SER A 130 -7.52 -6.52 6.96
N ARG A 131 -8.55 -7.22 7.47
CA ARG A 131 -8.82 -7.37 8.90
C ARG A 131 -8.79 -8.81 9.39
N GLU A 132 -9.26 -9.78 8.62
CA GLU A 132 -9.31 -11.16 9.10
C GLU A 132 -9.28 -12.13 7.92
N ASN A 133 -8.32 -13.06 7.94
CA ASN A 133 -8.20 -14.14 6.97
C ASN A 133 -8.56 -15.47 7.65
N GLU A 134 -8.98 -16.47 6.86
CA GLU A 134 -9.43 -17.75 7.40
C GLU A 134 -8.28 -18.58 8.01
N GLY A 135 -8.51 -19.13 9.21
CA GLY A 135 -7.58 -20.06 9.88
C GLY A 135 -6.48 -19.38 10.69
N PHE A 136 -5.33 -20.05 10.86
CA PHE A 136 -4.16 -19.52 11.57
C PHE A 136 -3.21 -18.74 10.63
N THR A 137 -3.73 -18.23 9.51
CA THR A 137 -2.92 -17.49 8.53
C THR A 137 -2.71 -16.04 8.95
N ARG A 138 -1.62 -15.45 8.48
CA ARG A 138 -1.28 -14.05 8.71
C ARG A 138 -2.42 -13.10 8.27
N GLN A 139 -2.69 -12.09 9.10
CA GLN A 139 -3.68 -11.04 8.83
C GLN A 139 -3.21 -10.10 7.72
N GLY A 140 -4.15 -9.60 6.92
CA GLY A 140 -3.93 -8.51 5.98
C GLY A 140 -4.27 -8.86 4.53
N MET A 141 -4.35 -7.81 3.70
CA MET A 141 -4.69 -7.91 2.28
C MET A 141 -3.48 -7.57 1.42
N LEU A 142 -3.17 -8.41 0.45
CA LEU A 142 -2.14 -8.16 -0.55
C LEU A 142 -2.73 -7.44 -1.76
N LEU A 143 -2.23 -6.23 -2.00
CA LEU A 143 -2.54 -5.39 -3.15
C LEU A 143 -1.33 -5.36 -4.09
N ILE A 144 -1.49 -5.93 -5.29
CA ILE A 144 -0.44 -6.05 -6.30
C ILE A 144 -0.85 -5.29 -7.55
N SER A 145 0.01 -4.41 -8.07
CA SER A 145 -0.27 -3.73 -9.34
C SER A 145 -0.12 -4.67 -10.53
N TYR A 146 -1.14 -4.70 -11.39
CA TYR A 146 -1.16 -5.39 -12.68
C TYR A 146 -1.15 -4.39 -13.83
N PRO A 147 -0.65 -4.73 -15.03
CA PRO A 147 -0.57 -3.88 -16.24
C PRO A 147 -1.75 -2.94 -16.57
N CYS A 148 -2.97 -3.28 -16.13
CA CYS A 148 -4.17 -2.44 -16.28
C CYS A 148 -4.08 -1.13 -15.47
N ILE A 149 -3.40 -1.18 -14.33
CA ILE A 149 -3.12 -0.05 -13.46
C ILE A 149 -2.17 0.92 -14.15
N GLU A 150 -1.12 0.41 -14.79
CA GLU A 150 -0.20 1.22 -15.57
C GLU A 150 -0.94 1.94 -16.70
N SER A 151 -1.89 1.26 -17.35
CA SER A 151 -2.69 1.86 -18.41
C SER A 151 -3.60 2.99 -17.87
N PHE A 152 -4.22 2.79 -16.70
CA PHE A 152 -4.99 3.82 -16.02
C PHE A 152 -4.13 5.02 -15.60
N VAL A 153 -2.95 4.76 -15.02
CA VAL A 153 -2.00 5.79 -14.60
C VAL A 153 -1.49 6.59 -15.80
N ALA A 154 -1.16 5.92 -16.92
CA ALA A 154 -0.83 6.62 -18.15
C ALA A 154 -1.98 7.54 -18.56
N SER A 155 -3.19 6.98 -18.73
CA SER A 155 -4.39 7.73 -19.16
C SER A 155 -4.71 8.94 -18.28
N GLY A 156 -4.48 8.86 -16.96
CA GLY A 156 -4.83 9.92 -16.01
C GLY A 156 -3.77 11.01 -15.85
N PHE A 157 -2.50 10.73 -16.19
CA PHE A 157 -1.37 11.60 -15.86
C PHE A 157 -0.48 11.98 -17.05
N ILE A 158 -0.71 11.39 -18.21
CA ILE A 158 0.04 11.67 -19.44
C ILE A 158 -0.93 12.25 -20.47
N GLU A 159 -0.58 13.42 -20.99
CA GLU A 159 -1.33 14.01 -22.11
C GLU A 159 -1.12 13.18 -23.38
N ASN A 160 -2.15 13.13 -24.23
CA ASN A 160 -2.12 12.40 -25.50
C ASN A 160 -1.79 10.90 -25.38
N THR A 161 -2.27 10.26 -24.32
CA THR A 161 -2.10 8.81 -24.09
C THR A 161 -2.65 7.91 -25.19
N HIS A 162 -3.58 8.41 -26.01
CA HIS A 162 -4.07 7.71 -27.19
C HIS A 162 -3.00 7.53 -28.28
N ASP A 163 -1.91 8.30 -28.24
CA ASP A 163 -0.76 8.16 -29.14
C ASP A 163 0.32 7.21 -28.59
N LEU A 164 0.13 6.68 -27.39
CA LEU A 164 1.09 5.79 -26.75
C LEU A 164 0.67 4.34 -26.92
N GLU A 165 1.56 3.54 -27.51
CA GLU A 165 1.36 2.11 -27.69
C GLU A 165 2.51 1.32 -27.05
N PHE A 166 2.15 0.32 -26.25
CA PHE A 166 3.10 -0.58 -25.59
C PHE A 166 2.69 -2.01 -25.87
N LYS A 167 3.65 -2.88 -26.21
CA LYS A 167 3.37 -4.28 -26.55
C LYS A 167 3.08 -5.12 -25.31
N THR A 168 3.64 -4.75 -24.17
CA THR A 168 3.43 -5.46 -22.91
C THR A 168 3.24 -4.51 -21.75
N GLY A 169 2.58 -5.00 -20.70
CA GLY A 169 2.51 -4.30 -19.43
C GLY A 169 3.88 -3.89 -18.89
N SER A 170 4.90 -4.74 -19.06
CA SER A 170 6.27 -4.46 -18.66
C SER A 170 6.90 -3.27 -19.39
N GLU A 171 6.58 -3.08 -20.67
CA GLU A 171 7.06 -1.93 -21.45
C GLU A 171 6.42 -0.62 -20.98
N LEU A 172 5.10 -0.63 -20.81
CA LEU A 172 4.37 0.52 -20.26
C LEU A 172 4.86 0.84 -18.84
N LYS A 173 5.08 -0.19 -18.03
CA LYS A 173 5.61 -0.12 -16.68
C LYS A 173 6.99 0.55 -16.63
N ARG A 174 7.88 0.18 -17.55
CA ARG A 174 9.21 0.80 -17.71
C ARG A 174 9.08 2.27 -18.11
N PHE A 175 8.24 2.57 -19.09
CA PHE A 175 7.98 3.94 -19.52
C PHE A 175 7.46 4.83 -18.38
N LEU A 176 6.47 4.37 -17.61
CA LEU A 176 5.95 5.12 -16.45
C LEU A 176 7.01 5.34 -15.36
N ASN A 177 7.88 4.35 -15.15
CA ASN A 177 9.02 4.48 -14.24
C ASN A 177 10.02 5.54 -14.71
N GLU A 178 10.35 5.56 -16.01
CA GLU A 178 11.22 6.58 -16.61
C GLU A 178 10.63 7.99 -16.48
N GLN A 179 9.32 8.13 -16.62
CA GLN A 179 8.60 9.40 -16.45
C GLN A 179 8.37 9.79 -14.98
N LYS A 180 8.67 8.90 -14.01
CA LYS A 180 8.39 9.05 -12.57
C LYS A 180 6.89 9.22 -12.25
N ILE A 181 6.00 8.72 -13.10
CA ILE A 181 4.54 8.86 -12.98
C ILE A 181 3.98 7.63 -12.24
N TYR A 182 4.33 7.52 -10.96
CA TYR A 182 4.25 6.29 -10.14
C TYR A 182 2.90 5.55 -10.10
N LYS A 183 3.00 4.20 -9.99
CA LYS A 183 1.91 3.19 -10.00
C LYS A 183 1.13 3.05 -8.69
N LEU A 184 1.70 3.52 -7.58
CA LEU A 184 1.15 3.40 -6.24
C LEU A 184 -0.28 3.94 -6.12
N LEU A 185 -0.62 4.96 -6.91
CA LEU A 185 -1.89 5.67 -6.81
C LEU A 185 -3.12 4.75 -6.97
N SER A 186 -3.04 3.77 -7.86
CA SER A 186 -4.16 2.85 -8.12
C SER A 186 -4.40 1.85 -6.99
N LEU A 187 -3.33 1.31 -6.39
CA LEU A 187 -3.42 0.43 -5.22
C LEU A 187 -3.94 1.21 -4.02
N LEU A 188 -3.53 2.48 -3.90
CA LEU A 188 -4.12 3.40 -2.93
C LEU A 188 -5.62 3.57 -3.19
N CYS A 189 -6.10 3.68 -4.42
CA CYS A 189 -7.55 3.79 -4.68
C CYS A 189 -8.35 2.56 -4.17
N ILE A 190 -7.85 1.34 -4.37
CA ILE A 190 -8.49 0.12 -3.85
C ILE A 190 -8.54 0.15 -2.32
N MET A 191 -7.41 0.47 -1.68
CA MET A 191 -7.34 0.63 -0.23
C MET A 191 -8.29 1.73 0.27
N LEU A 192 -8.39 2.87 -0.43
CA LEU A 192 -9.30 3.96 -0.07
C LEU A 192 -10.77 3.54 -0.22
N LEU A 193 -11.11 2.67 -1.16
CA LEU A 193 -12.46 2.09 -1.28
C LEU A 193 -12.74 1.11 -0.12
N ASP A 194 -11.79 0.23 0.21
CA ASP A 194 -11.93 -0.73 1.34
C ASP A 194 -12.11 0.00 2.68
N LEU A 195 -11.35 1.08 2.89
CA LEU A 195 -11.47 1.93 4.08
C LEU A 195 -12.72 2.83 4.04
N GLY A 196 -13.44 2.89 2.92
CA GLY A 196 -14.61 3.75 2.72
C GLY A 196 -14.27 5.25 2.65
N LEU A 197 -13.02 5.59 2.39
CA LEU A 197 -12.52 6.96 2.18
C LEU A 197 -12.95 7.52 0.83
N ILE A 198 -13.16 6.64 -0.14
CA ILE A 198 -13.79 6.93 -1.42
C ILE A 198 -15.04 6.07 -1.56
N GLN A 199 -16.09 6.65 -2.15
CA GLN A 199 -17.32 5.94 -2.54
C GLN A 199 -17.69 6.31 -3.98
N ILE A 200 -18.20 5.32 -4.71
CA ILE A 200 -18.71 5.48 -6.07
C ILE A 200 -20.23 5.40 -6.00
N THR A 201 -20.92 6.43 -6.47
CA THR A 201 -22.40 6.51 -6.52
C THR A 201 -22.88 6.73 -7.95
N GLU A 202 -23.99 6.10 -8.32
CA GLU A 202 -24.60 6.21 -9.66
C GLU A 202 -25.36 7.53 -9.91
#